data_AF-A0A840ZHX4-F1
#
_entry.id   AF-A0A840ZHX4-F1
#
_cell.length_a   1.000
_cell.length_b   1.000
_cell.length_c   1.000
_cell.angle_alpha   90.00
_cell.angle_beta   90.00
_cell.angle_gamma   90.00
#
_symmetry.space_group_name_H-M   'P 1'
#
loop_
_entity.id
_entity.type
_entity.pdbx_description
1 polymer ?
#
loop_
_entity_poly.entity_id
_entity_poly.type
_entity_poly.pdbx_seq_one_letter_code
_entity_poly.pdbx_strand_id
1 'polypeptide(L)'
;MSDPTPFELTLERIALIRRLVVAWNPAGMGAPIVHPDAPYGSADRDDDIFNVTGDDEGAAEEHRAMGDALAVFLRHAVLRPGRYQYHNPLAKLTSTALGDVFRDDETGETPEHITFAVTDAHLALIPRLQVRWDERGDVPAIDTAQPYGAGTQAESERLHREMQPAMQIFLRYGDLAPGFFAKGSAGWEAA
;
A
#
# COMPACT_ATOMS: atom_id res chain seq x y z
N MET A 1 -3.54 -33.79 5.58
CA MET A 1 -3.77 -32.33 5.47
C MET A 1 -2.56 -31.81 4.73
N SER A 2 -2.71 -31.34 3.49
CA SER A 2 -1.59 -30.72 2.79
C SER A 2 -1.27 -29.42 3.48
N ASP A 3 0.00 -29.19 3.82
CA ASP A 3 0.43 -27.85 4.22
C ASP A 3 0.06 -26.88 3.10
N PRO A 4 -0.51 -25.71 3.43
CA PRO A 4 -0.87 -24.72 2.42
C PRO A 4 0.39 -24.34 1.64
N THR A 5 0.30 -24.36 0.31
CA THR A 5 1.39 -23.94 -0.56
C THR A 5 1.83 -22.52 -0.17
N PRO A 6 3.13 -22.30 0.12
CA PRO A 6 3.64 -20.97 0.44
C PRO A 6 3.39 -19.98 -0.70
N PHE A 7 3.12 -18.73 -0.35
CA PHE A 7 3.06 -17.61 -1.27
C PHE A 7 4.48 -17.18 -1.66
N GLU A 8 4.74 -17.07 -2.95
CA GLU A 8 6.02 -16.58 -3.47
C GLU A 8 5.95 -15.07 -3.68
N LEU A 9 6.77 -14.31 -2.94
CA LEU A 9 7.02 -12.90 -3.24
C LEU A 9 8.21 -12.81 -4.21
N THR A 10 7.94 -12.50 -5.47
CA THR A 10 8.96 -12.37 -6.52
C THR A 10 9.53 -10.96 -6.59
N LEU A 11 10.58 -10.76 -7.41
CA LEU A 11 11.15 -9.43 -7.66
C LEU A 11 10.17 -8.53 -8.43
N GLU A 12 9.42 -9.10 -9.37
CA GLU A 12 8.40 -8.41 -10.16
C GLU A 12 7.28 -7.91 -9.25
N ARG A 13 6.84 -8.72 -8.29
CA ARG A 13 5.84 -8.33 -7.29
C ARG A 13 6.32 -7.22 -6.37
N ILE A 14 7.60 -7.25 -5.96
CA ILE A 14 8.23 -6.15 -5.23
C ILE A 14 8.30 -4.87 -6.09
N ALA A 15 8.61 -5.01 -7.39
CA ALA A 15 8.62 -3.88 -8.32
C ALA A 15 7.21 -3.28 -8.53
N LEU A 16 6.16 -4.10 -8.59
CA LEU A 16 4.77 -3.66 -8.61
C LEU A 16 4.36 -2.94 -7.32
N ILE A 17 4.74 -3.47 -6.16
CA ILE A 17 4.51 -2.82 -4.86
C ILE A 17 5.07 -1.40 -4.85
N ARG A 18 6.28 -1.20 -5.39
CA ARG A 18 6.93 0.12 -5.47
C ARG A 18 6.20 1.10 -6.38
N ARG A 19 5.37 0.62 -7.29
CA ARG A 19 4.51 1.44 -8.18
C ARG A 19 3.14 1.73 -7.59
N LEU A 20 2.76 1.07 -6.49
CA LEU A 20 1.45 1.29 -5.88
C LEU A 20 1.24 2.75 -5.49
N VAL A 21 0.09 3.28 -5.91
CA VAL A 21 -0.38 4.63 -5.62
C VAL A 21 -1.23 4.60 -4.36
N VAL A 22 -0.78 5.29 -3.31
CA VAL A 22 -1.49 5.35 -2.03
C VAL A 22 -2.26 6.67 -1.90
N ALA A 23 -3.56 6.59 -1.71
CA ALA A 23 -4.47 7.69 -1.41
C ALA A 23 -5.06 7.57 0.01
N TRP A 24 -5.87 8.54 0.41
CA TRP A 24 -6.66 8.47 1.65
C TRP A 24 -8.11 8.08 1.36
N ASN A 25 -8.58 7.00 1.98
CA ASN A 25 -9.99 6.65 2.03
C ASN A 25 -10.60 7.25 3.32
N PRO A 26 -11.57 8.18 3.25
CA PRO A 26 -12.19 8.77 4.43
C PRO A 26 -13.33 7.91 5.02
N ALA A 27 -13.70 6.79 4.41
CA ALA A 27 -14.76 5.92 4.94
C ALA A 27 -14.39 5.35 6.31
N GLY A 28 -15.40 5.05 7.15
CA GLY A 28 -15.18 4.49 8.48
C GLY A 28 -14.36 5.44 9.36
N MET A 29 -13.25 4.95 9.92
CA MET A 29 -12.29 5.79 10.65
C MET A 29 -11.30 6.50 9.73
N GLY A 30 -11.27 6.11 8.46
CA GLY A 30 -10.25 6.48 7.49
C GLY A 30 -9.10 5.46 7.43
N ALA A 31 -8.47 5.34 6.27
CA ALA A 31 -7.26 4.54 6.10
C ALA A 31 -6.51 4.91 4.81
N PRO A 32 -5.20 4.66 4.71
CA PRO A 32 -4.54 4.63 3.42
C PRO A 32 -5.13 3.52 2.54
N ILE A 33 -5.25 3.77 1.23
CA ILE A 33 -5.80 2.83 0.26
C ILE A 33 -4.97 2.86 -1.02
N VAL A 34 -4.87 1.73 -1.74
CA VAL A 34 -4.38 1.75 -3.12
C VAL A 34 -5.43 2.39 -4.02
N HIS A 35 -5.03 3.30 -4.91
CA HIS A 35 -5.96 3.99 -5.81
C HIS A 35 -6.66 2.97 -6.72
N PRO A 36 -8.00 2.82 -6.66
CA PRO A 36 -8.73 1.77 -7.38
C PRO A 36 -8.69 1.98 -8.89
N ASP A 37 -8.82 3.22 -9.36
CA ASP A 37 -8.82 3.51 -10.80
C ASP A 37 -7.40 3.63 -11.38
N ALA A 38 -6.36 3.64 -10.55
CA ALA A 38 -4.99 3.86 -10.99
C ALA A 38 -3.96 3.24 -10.05
N PRO A 39 -4.05 1.92 -9.78
CA PRO A 39 -3.29 1.28 -8.70
C PRO A 39 -1.79 1.41 -8.89
N TYR A 40 -1.31 1.46 -10.14
CA TYR A 40 0.11 1.52 -10.49
C TYR A 40 0.55 2.86 -11.11
N GLY A 41 -0.32 3.87 -11.12
CA GLY A 41 -0.01 5.21 -11.62
C GLY A 41 -0.77 5.63 -12.88
N SER A 42 -1.46 4.71 -13.55
CA SER A 42 -2.33 5.01 -14.69
C SER A 42 -3.64 4.21 -14.61
N ALA A 43 -4.63 4.60 -15.42
CA ALA A 43 -5.87 3.84 -15.57
C ALA A 43 -5.72 2.53 -16.37
N ASP A 44 -4.57 2.32 -17.01
CA ASP A 44 -4.26 1.10 -17.75
C ASP A 44 -3.45 0.15 -16.88
N ARG A 45 -4.16 -0.54 -15.98
CA ARG A 45 -3.58 -1.46 -15.02
C ARG A 45 -2.77 -2.56 -15.68
N ASP A 46 -3.29 -3.14 -16.76
CA ASP A 46 -2.71 -4.31 -17.38
C ASP A 46 -1.42 -3.93 -18.14
N ASP A 47 -1.38 -2.75 -18.80
CA ASP A 47 -0.14 -2.21 -19.37
C ASP A 47 0.90 -1.87 -18.29
N ASP A 48 0.47 -1.29 -17.15
CA ASP A 48 1.38 -1.01 -16.03
C ASP A 48 2.01 -2.28 -15.46
N ILE A 49 1.26 -3.39 -15.40
CA ILE A 49 1.75 -4.71 -14.98
C ILE A 49 2.69 -5.30 -16.03
N PHE A 50 2.27 -5.31 -17.30
CA PHE A 50 3.10 -5.78 -18.42
C PHE A 50 4.45 -5.07 -18.47
N ASN A 51 4.47 -3.75 -18.22
CA ASN A 51 5.70 -2.95 -18.15
C ASN A 51 6.64 -3.34 -16.98
N VAL A 52 6.21 -4.20 -16.06
CA VAL A 52 7.07 -4.80 -15.01
C VAL A 52 7.39 -6.26 -15.33
N THR A 53 6.37 -7.06 -15.65
CA THR A 53 6.46 -8.52 -15.75
C THR A 53 6.90 -9.00 -17.13
N GLY A 54 6.65 -8.21 -18.18
CA GLY A 54 6.78 -8.62 -19.58
C GLY A 54 5.75 -9.66 -20.02
N ASP A 55 4.70 -9.88 -19.23
CA ASP A 55 3.64 -10.88 -19.45
C ASP A 55 2.26 -10.22 -19.32
N ASP A 56 1.49 -10.23 -20.40
CA ASP A 56 0.15 -9.66 -20.50
C ASP A 56 -0.95 -10.69 -20.21
N GLU A 57 -0.71 -11.99 -20.44
CA GLU A 57 -1.70 -13.06 -20.20
C GLU A 57 -1.96 -13.26 -18.70
N GLY A 58 -0.95 -13.00 -17.84
CA GLY A 58 -1.02 -13.16 -16.39
C GLY A 58 -1.44 -11.94 -15.57
N ALA A 59 -1.76 -10.80 -16.20
CA ALA A 59 -1.90 -9.52 -15.48
C ALA A 59 -2.96 -9.53 -14.36
N ALA A 60 -4.12 -10.17 -14.60
CA ALA A 60 -5.17 -10.26 -13.59
C ALA A 60 -4.77 -11.13 -12.38
N GLU A 61 -4.01 -12.20 -12.60
CA GLU A 61 -3.49 -13.06 -11.54
C GLU A 61 -2.44 -12.31 -10.70
N GLU A 62 -1.51 -11.64 -11.37
CA GLU A 62 -0.49 -10.81 -10.70
C GLU A 62 -1.12 -9.67 -9.91
N HIS A 63 -2.16 -9.03 -10.46
CA HIS A 63 -2.90 -8.01 -9.74
C HIS A 63 -3.58 -8.59 -8.49
N ARG A 64 -4.24 -9.74 -8.62
CA ARG A 64 -4.93 -10.37 -7.49
C ARG A 64 -3.96 -10.81 -6.40
N ALA A 65 -2.77 -11.27 -6.78
CA ALA A 65 -1.68 -11.62 -5.89
C ALA A 65 -1.16 -10.42 -5.08
N MET A 66 -1.40 -9.17 -5.51
CA MET A 66 -0.96 -7.98 -4.78
C MET A 66 -1.63 -7.81 -3.42
N GLY A 67 -2.80 -8.43 -3.18
CA GLY A 67 -3.39 -8.49 -1.84
C GLY A 67 -2.46 -9.15 -0.83
N ASP A 68 -1.98 -10.33 -1.17
CA ASP A 68 -1.08 -11.09 -0.30
C ASP A 68 0.34 -10.50 -0.33
N ALA A 69 0.83 -10.06 -1.50
CA ALA A 69 2.13 -9.41 -1.62
C ALA A 69 2.23 -8.13 -0.76
N LEU A 70 1.20 -7.28 -0.78
CA LEU A 70 1.14 -6.07 0.05
C LEU A 70 1.13 -6.43 1.53
N ALA A 71 0.34 -7.42 1.95
CA ALA A 71 0.27 -7.86 3.34
C ALA A 71 1.61 -8.43 3.84
N VAL A 72 2.32 -9.20 3.00
CA VAL A 72 3.68 -9.68 3.28
C VAL A 72 4.64 -8.50 3.41
N PHE A 73 4.63 -7.59 2.43
CA PHE A 73 5.57 -6.48 2.38
C PHE A 73 5.41 -5.52 3.56
N LEU A 74 4.18 -5.11 3.89
CA LEU A 74 3.91 -4.25 5.05
C LEU A 74 4.37 -4.88 6.37
N ARG A 75 4.35 -6.20 6.46
CA ARG A 75 4.74 -6.92 7.69
C ARG A 75 6.25 -7.12 7.83
N HIS A 76 6.94 -7.40 6.71
CA HIS A 76 8.32 -7.90 6.74
C HIS A 76 9.36 -6.94 6.17
N ALA A 77 8.96 -5.98 5.34
CA ALA A 77 9.91 -5.00 4.82
C ALA A 77 10.42 -4.09 5.95
N VAL A 78 11.64 -3.59 5.78
CA VAL A 78 12.27 -2.72 6.76
C VAL A 78 12.56 -1.37 6.13
N LEU A 79 12.19 -0.31 6.83
CA LEU A 79 12.55 1.06 6.50
C LEU A 79 13.14 1.71 7.74
N ARG A 80 14.20 2.51 7.58
CA ARG A 80 14.74 3.32 8.68
C ARG A 80 13.88 4.58 8.88
N PRO A 81 13.75 5.12 10.10
CA PRO A 81 13.21 6.46 10.28
C PRO A 81 14.06 7.48 9.53
N GLY A 82 13.43 8.53 9.01
CA GLY A 82 14.15 9.54 8.24
C GLY A 82 13.26 10.48 7.46
N ARG A 83 13.89 11.46 6.79
CA ARG A 83 13.23 12.41 5.90
C ARG A 83 13.33 11.89 4.46
N TYR A 84 12.19 11.59 3.86
CA TYR A 84 12.08 11.02 2.52
C TYR A 84 11.40 12.01 1.58
N GLN A 85 11.76 11.93 0.30
CA GLN A 85 11.13 12.70 -0.77
C GLN A 85 10.56 11.76 -1.81
N TYR A 86 9.40 12.09 -2.37
CA TYR A 86 8.86 11.33 -3.50
C TYR A 86 8.01 12.24 -4.40
N HIS A 87 7.94 11.89 -5.69
CA HIS A 87 6.95 12.48 -6.60
C HIS A 87 5.57 11.93 -6.26
N ASN A 88 4.64 12.81 -5.91
CA ASN A 88 3.28 12.46 -5.54
C ASN A 88 2.50 11.98 -6.78
N PRO A 89 2.14 10.68 -6.84
CA PRO A 89 1.42 10.15 -8.00
C PRO A 89 0.03 10.77 -8.15
N LEU A 90 -0.58 11.23 -7.03
CA LEU A 90 -1.92 11.82 -7.03
C LEU A 90 -1.98 13.18 -7.75
N ALA A 91 -0.87 13.89 -7.93
CA ALA A 91 -0.84 15.18 -8.61
C ALA A 91 -1.29 15.12 -10.08
N LYS A 92 -1.22 13.94 -10.70
CA LYS A 92 -1.61 13.70 -12.10
C LYS A 92 -2.93 12.94 -12.22
N LEU A 93 -3.54 12.57 -11.10
CA LEU A 93 -4.75 11.76 -11.06
C LEU A 93 -5.94 12.60 -10.62
N THR A 94 -7.02 12.51 -11.38
CA THR A 94 -8.25 13.24 -11.08
C THR A 94 -9.20 12.32 -10.33
N SER A 95 -9.27 12.41 -9.00
CA SER A 95 -10.26 11.69 -8.19
C SER A 95 -10.85 12.58 -7.10
N THR A 96 -12.19 12.65 -7.07
CA THR A 96 -12.98 13.36 -6.05
C THR A 96 -13.44 12.43 -4.93
N ALA A 97 -13.44 11.12 -5.16
CA ALA A 97 -13.87 10.12 -4.17
C ALA A 97 -12.77 9.78 -3.17
N LEU A 98 -11.50 10.00 -3.55
CA LEU A 98 -10.33 9.76 -2.72
C LEU A 98 -9.65 11.06 -2.33
N GLY A 99 -9.11 11.06 -1.11
CA GLY A 99 -8.37 12.17 -0.56
C GLY A 99 -6.87 12.06 -0.84
N ASP A 100 -6.21 13.21 -0.76
CA ASP A 100 -4.79 13.32 -0.50
C ASP A 100 -4.65 14.16 0.77
N VAL A 101 -3.97 13.67 1.80
CA VAL A 101 -3.79 14.41 3.05
C VAL A 101 -2.97 15.69 2.89
N PHE A 102 -2.30 15.88 1.75
CA PHE A 102 -1.60 17.11 1.39
C PHE A 102 -2.38 18.00 0.42
N ARG A 103 -3.59 17.61 0.02
CA ARG A 103 -4.42 18.46 -0.84
C ARG A 103 -4.72 19.76 -0.11
N ASP A 104 -4.51 20.87 -0.78
CA ASP A 104 -4.88 22.18 -0.28
C ASP A 104 -6.40 22.33 -0.33
N ASP A 105 -7.01 22.67 0.81
CA ASP A 105 -8.47 22.77 0.91
C ASP A 105 -9.03 24.02 0.18
N GLU A 106 -8.21 25.06 -0.05
CA GLU A 106 -8.61 26.30 -0.72
C GLU A 106 -8.52 26.16 -2.24
N THR A 107 -7.42 25.60 -2.75
CA THR A 107 -7.18 25.47 -4.20
C THR A 107 -7.62 24.12 -4.75
N GLY A 108 -7.75 23.10 -3.90
CA GLY A 108 -7.98 21.71 -4.31
C GLY A 108 -6.75 21.06 -4.94
N GLU A 109 -5.61 21.75 -4.97
CA GLU A 109 -4.39 21.27 -5.61
C GLU A 109 -3.62 20.30 -4.70
N THR A 110 -3.01 19.31 -5.32
CA THR A 110 -2.13 18.35 -4.67
C THR A 110 -0.68 18.66 -5.06
N PRO A 111 0.27 18.73 -4.10
CA PRO A 111 1.67 19.02 -4.43
C PRO A 111 2.31 17.88 -5.23
N GLU A 112 3.07 18.22 -6.28
CA GLU A 112 3.79 17.25 -7.12
C GLU A 112 4.92 16.53 -6.39
N HIS A 113 5.53 17.19 -5.40
CA HIS A 113 6.65 16.66 -4.63
C HIS A 113 6.34 16.75 -3.14
N ILE A 114 6.45 15.62 -2.45
CA ILE A 114 6.25 15.55 -1.01
C ILE A 114 7.59 15.30 -0.35
N THR A 115 7.85 16.04 0.72
CA THR A 115 8.91 15.69 1.68
C THR A 115 8.31 15.42 3.04
N PHE A 116 8.53 14.23 3.56
CA PHE A 116 7.87 13.76 4.78
C PHE A 116 8.87 13.06 5.71
N ALA A 117 8.69 13.23 7.03
CA ALA A 117 9.51 12.60 8.05
C ALA A 117 8.79 11.33 8.56
N VAL A 118 9.30 10.16 8.17
CA VAL A 118 8.83 8.88 8.72
C VAL A 118 9.51 8.67 10.06
N THR A 119 8.70 8.55 11.11
CA THR A 119 9.15 8.33 12.50
C THR A 119 8.93 6.88 12.93
N ASP A 120 9.52 6.49 14.06
CA ASP A 120 9.30 5.17 14.67
C ASP A 120 7.81 4.87 14.93
N ALA A 121 7.02 5.89 15.28
CA ALA A 121 5.58 5.73 15.51
C ALA A 121 4.83 5.31 14.23
N HIS A 122 5.21 5.84 13.07
CA HIS A 122 4.65 5.41 11.78
C HIS A 122 5.05 3.96 11.49
N LEU A 123 6.32 3.63 11.66
CA LEU A 123 6.85 2.29 11.40
C LEU A 123 6.25 1.23 12.33
N ALA A 124 5.89 1.60 13.56
CA ALA A 124 5.20 0.70 14.49
C ALA A 124 3.75 0.38 14.07
N LEU A 125 3.10 1.23 13.26
CA LEU A 125 1.75 1.01 12.75
C LEU A 125 1.71 0.24 11.44
N ILE A 126 2.74 0.37 10.59
CA ILE A 126 2.78 -0.25 9.25
C ILE A 126 2.53 -1.77 9.27
N PRO A 127 3.23 -2.58 10.11
CA PRO A 127 3.00 -4.02 10.18
C PRO A 127 1.63 -4.43 10.71
N ARG A 128 0.87 -3.46 11.29
CA ARG A 128 -0.47 -3.69 11.83
C ARG A 128 -1.58 -3.36 10.84
N LEU A 129 -1.26 -2.75 9.71
CA LEU A 129 -2.23 -2.41 8.67
C LEU A 129 -3.00 -3.67 8.22
N GLN A 130 -4.31 -3.65 8.40
CA GLN A 130 -5.18 -4.78 8.09
C GLN A 130 -5.54 -4.79 6.61
N VAL A 131 -4.68 -5.40 5.80
CA VAL A 131 -4.91 -5.55 4.35
C VAL A 131 -6.10 -6.47 4.10
N ARG A 132 -6.98 -6.05 3.19
CA ARG A 132 -8.11 -6.80 2.64
C ARG A 132 -8.18 -6.56 1.14
N TRP A 133 -8.82 -7.47 0.42
CA TRP A 133 -9.21 -7.18 -0.96
C TRP A 133 -10.51 -6.35 -0.95
N ASP A 134 -10.51 -5.21 -1.63
CA ASP A 134 -11.74 -4.47 -1.91
C ASP A 134 -12.32 -4.98 -3.23
N GLU A 135 -13.36 -5.81 -3.14
CA GLU A 135 -14.05 -6.38 -4.30
C GLU A 135 -14.68 -5.30 -5.20
N ARG A 136 -15.04 -4.13 -4.66
CA ARG A 136 -15.65 -3.07 -5.45
C ARG A 136 -14.61 -2.26 -6.22
N GLY A 137 -13.49 -1.95 -5.58
CA GLY A 137 -12.37 -1.25 -6.18
C GLY A 137 -11.44 -2.15 -7.00
N ASP A 138 -11.60 -3.47 -6.88
CA ASP A 138 -10.71 -4.50 -7.42
C ASP A 138 -9.24 -4.24 -7.04
N VAL A 139 -8.98 -3.87 -5.79
CA VAL A 139 -7.62 -3.52 -5.32
C VAL A 139 -7.37 -3.98 -3.89
N PRO A 140 -6.10 -4.15 -3.49
CA PRO A 140 -5.77 -4.29 -2.07
C PRO A 140 -6.03 -2.98 -1.32
N ALA A 141 -6.80 -3.07 -0.23
CA ALA A 141 -7.20 -1.95 0.61
C ALA A 141 -6.89 -2.23 2.09
N ILE A 142 -6.95 -1.20 2.93
CA ILE A 142 -6.86 -1.34 4.38
C ILE A 142 -8.28 -1.29 4.97
N ASP A 143 -8.56 -2.15 5.95
CA ASP A 143 -9.83 -2.14 6.68
C ASP A 143 -10.09 -0.77 7.33
N THR A 144 -11.07 -0.03 6.84
CA THR A 144 -11.41 1.29 7.39
C THR A 144 -12.14 1.23 8.74
N ALA A 145 -12.69 0.08 9.14
CA ALA A 145 -13.32 -0.09 10.45
C ALA A 145 -12.30 -0.40 11.54
N GLN A 146 -11.22 -1.12 11.22
CA GLN A 146 -10.13 -1.46 12.13
C GLN A 146 -8.77 -1.45 11.39
N PRO A 147 -8.24 -0.27 10.99
CA PRO A 147 -7.05 -0.19 10.14
C PRO A 147 -5.83 -0.87 10.72
N TYR A 148 -5.70 -0.91 12.05
CA TYR A 148 -4.57 -1.50 12.75
C TYR A 148 -4.93 -2.79 13.50
N GLY A 149 -6.14 -3.31 13.29
CA GLY A 149 -6.69 -4.47 13.99
C GLY A 149 -7.38 -4.11 15.32
N ALA A 150 -8.10 -5.08 15.87
CA ALA A 150 -8.89 -4.90 17.08
C ALA A 150 -8.04 -4.39 18.27
N GLY A 151 -8.52 -3.36 18.95
CA GLY A 151 -7.86 -2.80 20.13
C GLY A 151 -6.59 -2.00 19.86
N THR A 152 -6.22 -1.80 18.59
CA THR A 152 -5.09 -0.95 18.20
C THR A 152 -5.58 0.32 17.50
N GLN A 153 -5.05 1.46 17.91
CA GLN A 153 -5.32 2.76 17.29
C GLN A 153 -4.01 3.54 17.15
N ALA A 154 -3.99 4.51 16.24
CA ALA A 154 -2.92 5.49 16.22
C ALA A 154 -2.98 6.33 17.51
N GLU A 155 -1.82 6.80 17.96
CA GLU A 155 -1.69 7.63 19.17
C GLU A 155 -2.36 9.00 19.03
N SER A 156 -2.57 9.47 17.79
CA SER A 156 -3.27 10.71 17.48
C SER A 156 -3.92 10.65 16.09
N GLU A 157 -4.92 11.51 15.87
CA GLU A 157 -5.53 11.72 14.55
C GLU A 157 -4.50 12.16 13.51
N ARG A 158 -3.54 13.00 13.92
CA ARG A 158 -2.42 13.41 13.07
C ARG A 158 -1.61 12.21 12.59
N LEU A 159 -1.15 11.35 13.51
CA LEU A 159 -0.40 10.14 13.17
C LEU A 159 -1.22 9.22 12.25
N HIS A 160 -2.53 9.11 12.50
CA HIS A 160 -3.43 8.32 11.66
C HIS A 160 -3.48 8.83 10.21
N ARG A 161 -3.69 10.13 10.01
CA ARG A 161 -3.70 10.78 8.68
C ARG A 161 -2.34 10.69 8.00
N GLU A 162 -1.26 10.84 8.76
CA GLU A 162 0.12 10.71 8.28
C GLU A 162 0.45 9.28 7.78
N MET A 163 -0.41 8.28 8.02
CA MET A 163 -0.21 6.94 7.45
C MET A 163 -0.34 6.88 5.93
N GLN A 164 -1.02 7.83 5.25
CA GLN A 164 -0.98 7.89 3.77
C GLN A 164 0.45 8.10 3.23
N PRO A 165 1.15 9.21 3.53
CA PRO A 165 2.52 9.39 3.09
C PRO A 165 3.48 8.34 3.64
N ALA A 166 3.32 7.94 4.91
CA ALA A 166 4.20 6.94 5.51
C ALA A 166 4.12 5.60 4.78
N MET A 167 2.91 5.14 4.44
CA MET A 167 2.72 3.94 3.63
C MET A 167 3.28 4.13 2.22
N GLN A 168 2.99 5.24 1.53
CA GLN A 168 3.53 5.50 0.19
C GLN A 168 5.06 5.45 0.15
N ILE A 169 5.73 6.03 1.15
CA ILE A 169 7.19 6.00 1.31
C ILE A 169 7.68 4.59 1.62
N PHE A 170 6.99 3.89 2.52
CA PHE A 170 7.35 2.52 2.88
C PHE A 170 7.31 1.57 1.68
N LEU A 171 6.28 1.65 0.83
CA LEU A 171 6.20 0.83 -0.39
C LEU A 171 7.34 1.13 -1.38
N ARG A 172 7.80 2.39 -1.45
CA ARG A 172 8.87 2.81 -2.37
C ARG A 172 10.27 2.48 -1.89
N TYR A 173 10.52 2.66 -0.58
CA TYR A 173 11.87 2.64 0.00
C TYR A 173 12.12 1.48 0.96
N GLY A 174 11.07 0.74 1.34
CA GLY A 174 11.20 -0.45 2.17
C GLY A 174 12.04 -1.52 1.49
N ASP A 175 12.87 -2.18 2.29
CA ASP A 175 13.73 -3.26 1.84
C ASP A 175 13.18 -4.61 2.28
N LEU A 176 12.96 -5.49 1.31
CA LEU A 176 12.56 -6.88 1.49
C LEU A 176 13.06 -7.67 0.28
N ALA A 177 13.78 -8.77 0.53
CA ALA A 177 14.18 -9.70 -0.50
C ALA A 177 12.99 -10.58 -0.94
N PRO A 178 12.98 -11.08 -2.19
CA PRO A 178 12.02 -12.09 -2.62
C PRO A 178 12.15 -13.36 -1.78
N GLY A 179 11.08 -14.13 -1.67
CA GLY A 179 11.06 -15.35 -0.86
C GLY A 179 9.68 -15.97 -0.72
N PHE A 180 9.62 -17.09 0.01
CA PHE A 180 8.38 -17.80 0.28
C PHE A 180 7.83 -17.44 1.66
N PHE A 181 6.51 -17.27 1.73
CA PHE A 181 5.81 -16.89 2.94
C PHE A 181 4.60 -17.79 3.14
N ALA A 182 4.37 -18.25 4.36
CA ALA A 182 3.21 -19.03 4.74
C ALA A 182 2.22 -18.18 5.54
N LYS A 183 0.93 -18.41 5.35
CA LYS A 183 -0.13 -17.75 6.12
C LYS A 183 -0.39 -18.53 7.41
N GLY A 184 0.14 -18.04 8.52
CA GLY A 184 -0.11 -18.55 9.86
C GLY A 184 -1.36 -17.94 10.51
N SER A 185 -1.66 -18.38 11.74
CA SER A 185 -2.77 -17.83 12.55
C SER A 185 -2.56 -16.37 12.96
N ALA A 186 -1.31 -15.94 13.07
CA ALA A 186 -0.92 -14.58 13.40
C ALA A 186 -0.70 -13.68 12.17
N GLY A 187 -0.85 -14.22 10.94
CA GLY A 187 -0.58 -13.54 9.67
C GLY A 187 0.55 -14.19 8.86
N TRP A 188 1.17 -13.46 7.94
CA TRP A 188 2.23 -13.97 7.07
C TRP A 188 3.57 -14.16 7.80
N GLU A 189 4.23 -15.28 7.58
CA GLU A 189 5.54 -15.64 8.14
C GLU A 189 6.45 -16.18 7.04
N ALA A 190 7.77 -15.99 7.16
CA ALA A 190 8.70 -16.59 6.20
C ALA A 190 8.64 -18.13 6.31
N ALA A 191 8.56 -18.82 5.17
CA ALA A 191 8.45 -20.27 5.07
C ALA A 191 9.82 -20.97 5.03
#